data_AF-A0A7S0Z3P6-F1
#
_entry.id   AF-A0A7S0Z3P6-F1
#
_cell.length_a   1.000
_cell.length_b   1.000
_cell.length_c   1.000
_cell.angle_alpha   90.00
_cell.angle_beta   90.00
_cell.angle_gamma   90.00
#
_symmetry.space_group_name_H-M   'P 1'
#
loop_
_entity.id
_entity.type
_entity.pdbx_description
1 polymer ?
#
loop_
_entity_poly.entity_id
_entity_poly.type
_entity_poly.pdbx_seq_one_letter_code
_entity_poly.pdbx_strand_id
1 'polypeptide(L)'
;VTECAESGIYGYADADDAVVDAVRERMVRRYGWPEAAATRASVRWLPGLNPGLNHAVRAVQRLRGRDNSQVAMCTPIYPPFLYSTRNQEAARVEVPLRRRALSEGGRARYDVDVEALNEVL
;
A
#
# COMPACT_ATOMS: atom_id res chain seq x y z
N VAL A 1 -11.96 -22.12 5.56
CA VAL A 1 -12.64 -21.55 6.76
C VAL A 1 -13.36 -22.63 7.52
N THR A 2 -14.27 -23.37 6.88
CA THR A 2 -15.04 -24.46 7.50
C THR A 2 -14.13 -25.53 8.11
N GLU A 3 -13.17 -26.05 7.35
CA GLU A 3 -12.21 -27.06 7.84
C GLU A 3 -11.38 -26.59 9.05
N CYS A 4 -10.82 -25.37 9.01
CA CYS A 4 -10.09 -24.81 10.15
C CYS A 4 -10.99 -24.64 11.39
N ALA A 5 -12.24 -24.20 11.20
CA ALA A 5 -13.19 -24.04 12.30
C ALA A 5 -13.59 -25.40 12.91
N GLU A 6 -13.77 -26.43 12.08
CA GLU A 6 -14.10 -27.80 12.51
C GLU A 6 -12.96 -28.46 13.29
N SER A 7 -11.70 -28.08 13.02
CA SER A 7 -10.55 -28.61 13.77
C SER A 7 -10.59 -28.30 15.27
N GLY A 8 -11.29 -27.23 15.68
CA GLY A 8 -11.34 -26.76 17.07
C GLY A 8 -10.03 -26.17 17.61
N ILE A 9 -8.98 -26.08 16.78
CA ILE A 9 -7.66 -25.59 17.19
C ILE A 9 -7.49 -24.14 16.75
N TYR A 10 -7.38 -23.23 17.74
CA TYR A 10 -7.27 -21.77 17.53
C TYR A 10 -6.00 -21.18 18.16
N GLY A 11 -4.92 -21.97 18.22
CA GLY A 11 -3.62 -21.54 18.72
C GLY A 11 -2.89 -20.60 17.77
N TYR A 12 -1.63 -20.29 18.09
CA TYR A 12 -0.76 -19.52 17.20
C TYR A 12 -0.50 -20.29 15.90
N ALA A 13 -0.56 -19.58 14.78
CA ALA A 13 -0.29 -20.13 13.47
C ALA A 13 0.57 -19.15 12.66
N ASP A 14 1.58 -19.69 12.00
CA ASP A 14 2.29 -18.99 10.94
C ASP A 14 1.52 -19.12 9.62
N ALA A 15 1.86 -18.27 8.65
CA ALA A 15 1.29 -18.40 7.32
C ALA A 15 1.85 -19.65 6.62
N ASP A 16 0.96 -20.46 6.06
CA ASP A 16 1.32 -21.64 5.28
C ASP A 16 2.14 -21.25 4.04
N ASP A 17 3.19 -22.01 3.75
CA ASP A 17 4.03 -21.89 2.56
C ASP A 17 3.19 -21.91 1.27
N ALA A 18 2.14 -22.74 1.21
CA ALA A 18 1.21 -22.81 0.08
C ALA A 18 0.48 -21.47 -0.15
N VAL A 19 0.16 -20.75 0.92
CA VAL A 19 -0.49 -19.43 0.83
C VAL A 19 0.51 -18.38 0.34
N VAL A 20 1.77 -18.44 0.79
CA VAL A 20 2.85 -17.56 0.30
C VAL A 20 3.06 -17.76 -1.20
N ASP A 21 3.16 -19.02 -1.65
CA ASP A 21 3.38 -19.33 -3.05
C ASP A 21 2.17 -18.96 -3.92
N ALA A 22 0.95 -19.18 -3.44
CA ALA A 22 -0.27 -18.73 -4.15
C ALA A 22 -0.30 -17.21 -4.38
N VAL A 23 0.16 -16.40 -3.41
CA VAL A 23 0.26 -14.95 -3.60
C VAL A 23 1.32 -14.60 -4.65
N ARG A 24 2.50 -15.22 -4.58
CA ARG A 24 3.59 -14.98 -5.54
C ARG A 24 3.15 -15.32 -6.96
N GLU A 25 2.60 -16.51 -7.17
CA GLU A 25 2.10 -16.97 -8.46
C GLU A 25 0.99 -16.07 -9.00
N ARG A 26 0.05 -15.64 -8.14
CA ARG A 26 -1.02 -14.72 -8.54
C ARG A 26 -0.43 -13.40 -9.04
N MET A 27 0.58 -12.86 -8.37
CA MET A 27 1.19 -11.60 -8.78
C MET A 27 1.89 -11.70 -10.13
N VAL A 28 2.62 -12.80 -10.37
CA VAL A 28 3.25 -13.09 -11.66
C VAL A 28 2.19 -13.26 -12.75
N ARG A 29 1.23 -14.17 -12.55
CA ARG A 29 0.26 -14.55 -13.59
C ARG A 29 -0.77 -13.46 -13.89
N ARG A 30 -1.25 -12.74 -12.87
CA ARG A 30 -2.36 -11.79 -13.03
C ARG A 30 -1.89 -10.39 -13.42
N TYR A 31 -0.74 -9.98 -12.91
CA TYR A 31 -0.23 -8.61 -13.02
C TYR A 31 1.10 -8.53 -13.76
N GLY A 32 1.66 -9.65 -14.22
CA GLY A 32 2.94 -9.67 -14.95
C GLY A 32 4.13 -9.27 -14.08
N TRP A 33 4.03 -9.42 -12.75
CA TRP A 33 5.16 -9.10 -11.87
C TRP A 33 6.34 -10.03 -12.19
N PRO A 34 7.60 -9.54 -12.33
CA PRO A 34 8.72 -10.39 -12.67
C PRO A 34 8.93 -11.50 -11.64
N GLU A 35 9.08 -12.73 -12.11
CA GLU A 35 9.24 -13.91 -11.25
C GLU A 35 10.46 -13.79 -10.31
N ALA A 36 11.56 -13.22 -10.82
CA ALA A 36 12.76 -12.96 -10.02
C ALA A 36 12.53 -11.96 -8.86
N ALA A 37 11.53 -11.06 -8.98
CA ALA A 37 11.17 -10.13 -7.93
C ALA A 37 10.14 -10.72 -6.95
N ALA A 38 9.30 -11.65 -7.43
CA ALA A 38 8.29 -12.34 -6.65
C ALA A 38 8.92 -13.43 -5.76
N THR A 39 9.82 -13.05 -4.84
CA THR A 39 10.44 -13.97 -3.86
C THR A 39 9.56 -14.15 -2.62
N ARG A 40 9.79 -15.20 -1.81
CA ARG A 40 9.08 -15.35 -0.53
C ARG A 40 9.33 -14.16 0.43
N ALA A 41 10.53 -13.60 0.40
CA ALA A 41 10.89 -12.42 1.17
C ALA A 41 10.17 -11.13 0.73
N SER A 42 9.54 -11.11 -0.44
CA SER A 42 8.72 -9.98 -0.91
C SER A 42 7.32 -9.93 -0.27
N VAL A 43 6.89 -11.00 0.40
CA VAL A 43 5.55 -11.09 1.03
C VAL A 43 5.67 -10.83 2.52
N ARG A 44 4.78 -9.97 3.05
CA ARG A 44 4.62 -9.72 4.50
C ARG A 44 3.14 -9.77 4.86
N TRP A 45 2.82 -10.52 5.91
CA TRP A 45 1.46 -10.67 6.40
C TRP A 45 1.14 -9.60 7.42
N LEU A 46 0.06 -8.87 7.17
CA LEU A 46 -0.48 -7.85 8.06
C LEU A 46 -1.99 -8.06 8.16
N PRO A 47 -2.63 -7.70 9.28
CA PRO A 47 -4.07 -7.92 9.49
C PRO A 47 -4.97 -6.99 8.65
N GLY A 48 -4.42 -6.36 7.61
CA GLY A 48 -5.14 -5.52 6.66
C GLY A 48 -4.30 -4.41 6.05
N LEU A 49 -4.88 -3.71 5.08
CA LEU A 49 -4.24 -2.59 4.38
C LEU A 49 -3.95 -1.40 5.32
N ASN A 50 -4.92 -1.01 6.17
CA ASN A 50 -4.77 0.15 7.04
C ASN A 50 -3.58 0.02 8.03
N PRO A 51 -3.39 -1.13 8.71
CA PRO A 51 -2.13 -1.41 9.42
C PRO A 51 -0.90 -1.27 8.54
N GLY A 52 -0.93 -1.81 7.31
CA GLY A 52 0.16 -1.69 6.33
C GLY A 52 0.54 -0.25 6.01
N LEU A 53 -0.43 0.63 5.78
CA LEU A 53 -0.18 2.05 5.53
C LEU A 53 0.52 2.73 6.72
N ASN A 54 0.11 2.43 7.96
CA ASN A 54 0.74 2.96 9.16
C ASN A 54 2.18 2.42 9.32
N HIS A 55 2.40 1.13 9.07
CA HIS A 55 3.73 0.53 9.09
C HIS A 55 4.66 1.15 8.05
N ALA A 56 4.19 1.40 6.83
CA ALA A 56 4.98 2.01 5.77
C ALA A 56 5.46 3.42 6.16
N VAL A 57 4.55 4.28 6.64
CA VAL A 57 4.91 5.64 7.12
C VAL A 57 5.95 5.56 8.24
N ARG A 58 5.73 4.68 9.21
CA ARG A 58 6.66 4.52 10.34
C ARG A 58 8.03 4.00 9.93
N ALA A 59 8.07 3.10 8.94
CA ALA A 59 9.33 2.57 8.41
C ALA A 59 10.16 3.68 7.75
N VAL A 60 9.54 4.54 6.93
CA VAL A 60 10.22 5.69 6.32
C VAL A 60 10.78 6.64 7.37
N GLN A 61 9.98 7.02 8.38
CA GLN A 61 10.47 7.88 9.47
C GLN A 61 11.68 7.28 10.19
N ARG A 62 11.68 5.96 10.43
CA ARG A 62 12.81 5.28 11.09
C ARG A 62 14.06 5.23 10.21
N LEU A 63 13.89 5.07 8.90
CA LEU A 63 15.00 4.99 7.95
C LEU A 63 15.64 6.36 7.69
N ARG A 64 14.86 7.44 7.71
CA ARG A 64 15.31 8.79 7.35
C ARG A 64 15.50 9.73 8.55
N GLY A 65 14.88 9.43 9.69
CA GLY A 65 14.73 10.35 10.81
C GLY A 65 13.48 11.21 10.64
N ARG A 66 12.77 11.50 11.74
CA ARG A 66 11.47 12.21 11.71
C ARG A 66 11.57 13.56 11.02
N ASP A 67 12.56 14.36 11.39
CA ASP A 67 12.76 15.73 10.86
C ASP A 67 13.20 15.77 9.40
N ASN A 68 13.69 14.64 8.87
CA ASN A 68 14.16 14.49 7.48
C ASN A 68 13.25 13.57 6.67
N SER A 69 12.00 13.36 7.11
CA SER A 69 11.05 12.48 6.44
C SER A 69 9.73 13.20 6.17
N GLN A 70 9.27 13.08 4.92
CA GLN A 70 7.96 13.57 4.49
C GLN A 70 7.30 12.48 3.63
N VAL A 71 5.97 12.43 3.65
CA VAL A 71 5.19 11.51 2.81
C VAL A 71 4.29 12.29 1.85
N ALA A 72 4.51 12.12 0.56
CA ALA A 72 3.69 12.72 -0.49
C ALA A 72 2.38 11.92 -0.71
N MET A 73 1.26 12.64 -0.85
CA MET A 73 -0.06 12.06 -1.10
C MET A 73 -0.71 12.74 -2.30
N CYS A 74 -1.02 11.99 -3.35
CA CYS A 74 -1.75 12.51 -4.50
C CYS A 74 -3.25 12.63 -4.18
N THR A 75 -3.82 13.83 -4.10
CA THR A 75 -5.23 14.05 -3.67
C THR A 75 -6.17 14.42 -4.83
N PRO A 76 -7.46 14.03 -4.82
CA PRO A 76 -8.16 13.29 -3.77
C PRO A 76 -7.76 11.81 -3.72
N ILE A 77 -7.70 11.25 -2.51
CA ILE A 77 -7.33 9.85 -2.24
C ILE A 77 -8.21 9.24 -1.15
N TYR A 78 -8.24 7.91 -1.09
CA TYR A 78 -8.88 7.16 -0.03
C TYR A 78 -8.43 7.66 1.37
N PRO A 79 -9.34 8.13 2.24
CA PRO A 79 -8.98 8.87 3.46
C PRO A 79 -8.00 8.17 4.41
N PRO A 80 -7.98 6.83 4.57
CA PRO A 80 -6.97 6.15 5.38
C PRO A 80 -5.50 6.41 5.01
N PHE A 81 -5.20 6.81 3.77
CA PHE A 81 -3.86 7.30 3.43
C PHE A 81 -3.50 8.58 4.20
N LEU A 82 -4.45 9.50 4.35
CA LEU A 82 -4.24 10.74 5.10
C LEU A 82 -4.13 10.48 6.60
N TYR A 83 -4.83 9.46 7.10
CA TYR A 83 -4.78 9.08 8.51
C TYR A 83 -3.46 8.41 8.89
N SER A 84 -2.81 7.68 7.98
CA SER A 84 -1.55 7.00 8.31
C SER A 84 -0.41 7.97 8.63
N THR A 85 -0.35 9.14 8.00
CA THR A 85 0.62 10.19 8.39
C THR A 85 0.23 10.87 9.69
N ARG A 86 -1.07 11.17 9.87
CA ARG A 86 -1.60 11.78 11.09
C ARG A 86 -1.31 10.92 12.33
N ASN A 87 -1.58 9.62 12.25
CA ASN A 87 -1.40 8.67 13.37
C ASN A 87 0.07 8.51 13.80
N GLN A 88 1.02 8.86 12.93
CA GLN A 88 2.46 8.79 13.21
C GLN A 88 3.08 10.19 13.38
N GLU A 89 2.26 11.25 13.36
CA GLU A 89 2.70 12.65 13.36
C GLU A 89 3.78 12.91 12.29
N ALA A 90 3.63 12.28 11.12
CA ALA A 90 4.55 12.42 10.00
C ALA A 90 4.28 13.72 9.25
N ALA A 91 5.34 14.39 8.79
CA ALA A 91 5.18 15.44 7.79
C ALA A 91 4.52 14.87 6.53
N ARG A 92 3.47 15.55 6.05
CA ARG A 92 2.73 15.19 4.84
C ARG A 92 2.77 16.37 3.88
N VAL A 93 2.99 16.07 2.61
CA VAL A 93 2.73 17.00 1.51
C VAL A 93 1.64 16.43 0.62
N GLU A 94 0.69 17.26 0.22
CA GLU A 94 -0.38 16.87 -0.69
C GLU A 94 -0.05 17.41 -2.08
N VAL A 95 -0.14 16.54 -3.08
CA VAL A 95 0.08 16.85 -4.50
C VAL A 95 -1.26 16.70 -5.21
N PRO A 96 -1.99 17.79 -5.47
CA PRO A 96 -3.31 17.70 -6.08
C PRO A 96 -3.25 17.07 -7.48
N LEU A 97 -4.10 16.07 -7.71
CA LEU A 97 -4.30 15.45 -9.01
C LEU A 97 -5.00 16.42 -9.96
N ARG A 98 -4.55 16.46 -11.21
CA ARG A 98 -5.15 17.28 -12.26
C ARG A 98 -6.38 16.57 -12.82
N ARG A 99 -7.57 17.13 -12.59
CA ARG A 99 -8.81 16.61 -13.19
C ARG A 99 -8.83 16.93 -14.69
N ARG A 100 -8.96 15.91 -15.54
CA ARG A 100 -9.19 16.10 -16.97
C ARG A 100 -10.60 16.61 -17.23
N ALA A 101 -10.75 17.34 -18.34
CA ALA A 101 -12.06 17.64 -18.90
C ALA A 101 -12.84 16.33 -19.10
N LEU A 102 -14.15 16.38 -18.85
CA LEU A 102 -15.02 15.23 -19.01
C LEU A 102 -15.01 14.82 -20.49
N SER A 103 -14.70 13.55 -20.74
CA SER A 103 -14.95 12.96 -22.06
C SER A 103 -16.46 12.73 -22.24
N GLU A 104 -16.93 12.69 -23.49
CA GLU A 104 -18.28 12.22 -23.82
C GLU A 104 -18.46 10.81 -23.22
N GLY A 105 -19.25 10.72 -22.13
CA GLY A 105 -19.34 9.52 -21.30
C GLY A 105 -19.33 9.79 -19.78
N GLY A 106 -19.09 11.03 -19.34
CA GLY A 106 -19.35 11.48 -17.97
C GLY A 106 -18.40 10.92 -16.89
N ARG A 107 -17.32 10.23 -17.29
CA ARG A 107 -16.33 9.70 -16.35
C ARG A 107 -15.28 10.78 -16.04
N ALA A 108 -15.14 11.11 -14.76
CA ALA A 108 -14.03 11.93 -14.30
C ALA A 108 -12.73 11.13 -14.41
N ARG A 109 -11.72 11.72 -15.06
CA ARG A 109 -10.36 11.19 -15.11
C ARG A 109 -9.42 12.17 -14.43
N TYR A 110 -8.42 11.64 -13.73
CA TYR A 110 -7.39 12.40 -13.05
C TYR A 110 -6.03 11.99 -13.58
N ASP A 111 -5.12 12.96 -13.70
CA ASP A 111 -3.71 12.74 -13.96
C ASP A 111 -2.89 13.16 -12.74
N VAL A 112 -1.75 12.48 -12.57
CA VAL A 112 -0.73 12.91 -11.61
C VAL A 112 -0.05 14.16 -12.16
N ASP A 113 0.08 15.17 -11.32
CA ASP A 113 0.98 16.29 -11.58
C ASP A 113 2.42 15.84 -11.31
N VAL A 114 3.08 15.31 -12.35
CA VAL A 114 4.43 14.71 -12.21
C VAL A 114 5.47 15.77 -11.86
N GLU A 115 5.31 17.00 -12.34
CA GLU A 115 6.20 18.12 -12.03
C GLU A 115 6.10 18.47 -10.55
N ALA A 116 4.90 18.73 -10.05
CA ALA A 116 4.68 19.01 -8.63
C ALA A 116 5.06 17.82 -7.72
N LEU A 117 4.89 16.58 -8.19
CA LEU A 117 5.34 15.40 -7.44
C LEU A 117 6.87 15.33 -7.36
N ASN A 118 7.60 15.66 -8.43
CA ASN A 118 9.07 15.65 -8.43
C ASN A 118 9.68 16.77 -7.58
N GLU A 119 9.00 17.90 -7.40
CA GLU A 119 9.47 18.99 -6.54
C GLU A 119 9.49 18.61 -5.05
N VAL A 120 8.73 17.60 -4.66
CA VAL A 120 8.55 17.21 -3.25
C VAL A 120 9.19 15.87 -2.88
N LEU A 121 9.75 15.14 -3.85
CA LEU A 121 10.46 13.86 -3.66
C LEU A 121 11.97 14.07 -3.56
#